data_AF-A0A920CQ11-F1
#
_entry.id   AF-A0A920CQ11-F1
#
_cell.length_a   1.000
_cell.length_b   1.000
_cell.length_c   1.000
_cell.angle_alpha   90.00
_cell.angle_beta   90.00
_cell.angle_gamma   90.00
#
_symmetry.space_group_name_H-M   'P 1'
#
loop_
_entity.id
_entity.type
_entity.pdbx_description
1 polymer ?
#
loop_
_entity_poly.entity_id
_entity_poly.type
_entity_poly.pdbx_seq_one_letter_code
_entity_poly.pdbx_strand_id
1 'polypeptide(L)'
;MQVIMIGPIMLKYSLIMAIIAASTGYLVILFRTRHLDTRLRKAVLDDLMVALLIGILIWRLSPFVFNAKAMMHSPKSLLYYTGGTSGILLAALAAVLIIAYKCVKQHKPWTVYANTGLTWLISAYGIWDLLRIFLDDGGYPAVGTAIVAAAVVVYQFRHRERIFSSYLLVCTVMWSAIGLFAVSLVDESVEALWLGLGGMQLILLFMAIMALIMKVILEKKESQCT
;
A
#
# COMPACT_ATOMS: atom_id res chain seq x y z
N MET A 1 -11.94 -13.36 -14.64
CA MET A 1 -12.46 -12.02 -14.24
C MET A 1 -13.93 -11.87 -14.61
N GLN A 2 -14.82 -12.18 -13.68
CA GLN A 2 -16.26 -11.99 -13.85
C GLN A 2 -16.59 -10.49 -13.82
N VAL A 3 -17.64 -10.09 -14.54
CA VAL A 3 -18.17 -8.72 -14.56
C VAL A 3 -19.66 -8.84 -14.26
N ILE A 4 -20.13 -8.11 -13.25
CA ILE A 4 -21.57 -8.02 -13.01
C ILE A 4 -22.08 -6.87 -13.87
N MET A 5 -22.98 -7.17 -14.80
CA MET A 5 -23.71 -6.14 -15.53
C MET A 5 -24.94 -5.76 -14.71
N ILE A 6 -24.92 -4.56 -14.11
CA ILE A 6 -26.11 -3.96 -13.53
C ILE A 6 -26.60 -2.93 -14.55
N GLY A 7 -27.46 -3.39 -15.48
CA GLY A 7 -27.90 -2.57 -16.61
C GLY A 7 -26.74 -2.16 -17.54
N PRO A 8 -26.61 -0.88 -17.95
CA PRO A 8 -25.54 -0.43 -18.83
C PRO A 8 -24.19 -0.25 -18.12
N ILE A 9 -24.13 -0.42 -16.80
CA ILE A 9 -22.89 -0.24 -16.02
C ILE A 9 -22.22 -1.60 -15.84
N MET A 10 -21.06 -1.78 -16.49
CA MET A 10 -20.19 -2.93 -16.27
C MET A 10 -19.33 -2.69 -15.02
N LEU A 11 -19.70 -3.30 -13.89
CA LEU A 11 -18.89 -3.23 -12.67
C LEU A 11 -17.94 -4.43 -12.62
N LYS A 12 -16.63 -4.16 -12.72
CA LYS A 12 -15.60 -5.20 -12.57
C LYS A 12 -15.52 -5.60 -11.10
N TYR A 13 -15.47 -6.91 -10.80
CA TYR A 13 -15.25 -7.41 -9.44
C TYR A 13 -13.99 -6.82 -8.79
N SER A 14 -12.96 -6.53 -9.60
CA SER A 14 -11.73 -5.87 -9.12
C SER A 14 -11.96 -4.49 -8.50
N LEU A 15 -12.95 -3.72 -8.97
CA LEU A 15 -13.28 -2.42 -8.36
C LEU A 15 -13.96 -2.60 -7.01
N ILE A 16 -14.88 -3.55 -6.90
CA ILE A 16 -15.57 -3.87 -5.64
C ILE A 16 -14.54 -4.32 -4.59
N MET A 17 -13.66 -5.26 -4.96
CA MET A 17 -12.59 -5.74 -4.09
C MET A 17 -11.67 -4.59 -3.64
N ALA A 18 -11.35 -3.65 -4.54
CA ALA A 18 -10.48 -2.52 -4.21
C ALA A 18 -11.16 -1.59 -3.20
N ILE A 19 -12.46 -1.33 -3.36
CA ILE A 19 -13.23 -0.51 -2.43
C ILE A 19 -13.31 -1.19 -1.06
N ILE A 20 -13.57 -2.49 -1.00
CA ILE A 20 -13.63 -3.25 0.27
C ILE A 20 -12.25 -3.25 0.95
N ALA A 21 -11.18 -3.52 0.21
CA ALA A 21 -9.81 -3.50 0.71
C ALA A 21 -9.42 -2.11 1.26
N ALA A 22 -9.67 -1.04 0.50
CA ALA A 22 -9.38 0.32 0.91
C ALA A 22 -10.18 0.74 2.16
N SER A 23 -11.48 0.40 2.19
CA SER A 23 -12.37 0.70 3.31
C SER A 23 -11.95 -0.05 4.58
N THR A 24 -11.60 -1.31 4.47
CA THR A 24 -11.19 -2.11 5.62
C THR A 24 -9.81 -1.67 6.12
N GLY A 25 -8.88 -1.32 5.22
CA GLY A 25 -7.63 -0.65 5.59
C GLY A 25 -7.89 0.64 6.37
N TYR A 26 -8.87 1.45 5.96
CA TYR A 26 -9.24 2.68 6.66
C TYR A 26 -9.77 2.40 8.07
N LEU A 27 -10.61 1.36 8.24
CA LEU A 27 -11.06 0.90 9.56
C LEU A 27 -9.89 0.51 10.46
N VAL A 28 -8.91 -0.23 9.93
CA VAL A 28 -7.71 -0.62 10.69
C VAL A 28 -6.95 0.60 11.22
N ILE A 29 -6.79 1.64 10.39
CA ILE A 29 -6.19 2.91 10.85
C ILE A 29 -7.05 3.57 11.92
N LEU A 30 -8.36 3.60 11.73
CA LEU A 30 -9.29 4.24 12.67
C LEU A 30 -9.17 3.63 14.06
N PHE A 31 -9.05 2.29 14.14
CA PHE A 31 -8.80 1.57 15.39
C PHE A 31 -7.41 1.85 15.94
N ARG A 32 -6.36 1.83 15.11
CA ARG A 32 -4.97 2.06 15.55
C ARG A 32 -4.77 3.48 16.09
N THR A 33 -5.34 4.49 15.42
CA THR A 33 -5.18 5.91 15.76
C THR A 33 -6.12 6.37 16.87
N ARG A 34 -6.99 5.51 17.39
CA ARG A 34 -7.93 5.84 18.48
C ARG A 34 -7.24 6.34 19.76
N HIS A 35 -5.98 5.95 19.96
CA HIS A 35 -5.18 6.36 21.12
C HIS A 35 -4.42 7.68 20.94
N LEU A 36 -4.37 8.24 19.72
CA LEU A 36 -3.74 9.53 19.47
C LEU A 36 -4.67 10.68 19.83
N ASP A 37 -4.09 11.86 20.09
CA ASP A 37 -4.84 13.10 20.27
C ASP A 37 -5.86 13.32 19.15
N THR A 38 -7.08 13.65 19.52
CA THR A 38 -8.22 13.81 18.59
C THR A 38 -7.91 14.78 17.46
N ARG A 39 -7.16 15.86 17.72
CA ARG A 39 -6.75 16.85 16.72
C ARG A 39 -5.78 16.25 15.69
N LEU A 40 -4.75 15.54 16.17
CA LEU A 40 -3.76 14.90 15.32
C LEU A 40 -4.38 13.76 14.51
N ARG A 41 -5.21 12.93 15.16
CA ARG A 41 -5.98 11.85 14.51
C ARG A 41 -6.83 12.38 13.36
N LYS A 42 -7.62 13.43 13.60
CA LYS A 42 -8.50 14.00 12.56
C LYS A 42 -7.69 14.55 11.40
N ALA A 43 -6.58 15.26 11.69
CA ALA A 43 -5.70 15.78 10.65
C ALA A 43 -5.05 14.67 9.80
N VAL A 44 -4.55 13.60 10.41
CA VAL A 44 -3.93 12.47 9.70
C VAL A 44 -4.96 11.74 8.83
N LEU A 45 -6.13 11.44 9.38
CA LEU A 45 -7.21 10.75 8.64
C LEU A 45 -7.72 11.56 7.46
N ASP A 46 -7.92 12.87 7.65
CA ASP A 46 -8.41 13.78 6.61
C ASP A 46 -7.38 13.94 5.49
N ASP A 47 -6.11 14.18 5.85
CA ASP A 47 -5.02 14.27 4.89
C ASP A 47 -4.85 12.97 4.08
N LEU A 48 -4.99 11.80 4.73
CA LEU A 48 -4.89 10.51 4.07
C LEU A 48 -6.10 10.22 3.17
N MET A 49 -7.32 10.60 3.57
CA MET A 49 -8.51 10.51 2.72
C MET A 49 -8.41 11.41 1.50
N VAL A 50 -7.93 12.65 1.67
CA VAL A 50 -7.68 13.57 0.56
C VAL A 50 -6.63 13.00 -0.39
N ALA A 51 -5.53 12.45 0.13
CA ALA A 51 -4.50 11.81 -0.70
C ALA A 51 -5.04 10.58 -1.45
N LEU A 52 -5.90 9.78 -0.81
CA LEU A 52 -6.58 8.63 -1.43
C LEU A 52 -7.51 9.08 -2.56
N LEU A 53 -8.38 10.07 -2.31
CA LEU A 53 -9.31 10.60 -3.31
C LEU A 53 -8.56 11.17 -4.52
N ILE A 54 -7.51 11.94 -4.28
CA ILE A 54 -6.66 12.46 -5.36
C ILE A 54 -5.95 11.31 -6.08
N GLY A 55 -5.45 10.31 -5.35
CA GLY A 55 -4.84 9.12 -5.93
C GLY A 55 -5.80 8.35 -6.85
N ILE A 56 -7.06 8.14 -6.44
CA ILE A 56 -8.09 7.52 -7.28
C ILE A 56 -8.37 8.37 -8.52
N LEU A 57 -8.46 9.69 -8.36
CA LEU A 57 -8.67 10.62 -9.47
C LEU A 57 -7.52 10.55 -10.48
N ILE A 58 -6.28 10.52 -10.00
CA ILE A 58 -5.06 10.37 -10.82
C ILE A 58 -5.01 8.99 -11.48
N TRP A 59 -5.34 7.91 -10.76
CA TRP A 59 -5.40 6.57 -11.34
C TRP A 59 -6.42 6.48 -12.46
N ARG A 60 -7.58 7.13 -12.29
CA ARG A 60 -8.63 7.18 -13.30
C ARG A 60 -8.27 8.08 -14.48
N LEU A 61 -7.51 9.15 -14.25
CA LEU A 61 -7.01 10.08 -15.26
C LEU A 61 -5.67 9.64 -15.87
N SER A 62 -5.00 8.61 -15.35
CA SER A 62 -3.71 8.18 -15.87
C SER A 62 -3.72 7.80 -17.36
N PRO A 63 -4.79 7.18 -17.93
CA PRO A 63 -4.79 6.91 -19.35
C PRO A 63 -4.87 8.19 -20.20
N PHE A 64 -5.21 9.36 -19.63
CA PHE A 64 -5.05 10.66 -20.30
C PHE A 64 -3.59 11.04 -20.50
N VAL A 65 -2.74 10.80 -19.49
CA VAL A 65 -1.31 11.12 -19.56
C VAL A 65 -0.56 10.14 -20.46
N PHE A 66 -0.86 8.84 -20.33
CA PHE A 66 -0.12 7.79 -21.05
C PHE A 66 -0.66 7.49 -22.46
N ASN A 67 -1.96 7.71 -22.72
CA ASN A 67 -2.61 7.41 -24.00
C ASN A 67 -3.40 8.62 -24.55
N ALA A 68 -2.81 9.82 -24.43
CA ALA A 68 -3.43 11.08 -24.90
C ALA A 68 -3.91 11.02 -26.37
N LYS A 69 -3.12 10.38 -27.26
CA LYS A 69 -3.45 10.26 -28.69
C LYS A 69 -4.70 9.40 -28.96
N ALA A 70 -4.92 8.32 -28.20
CA ALA A 70 -6.09 7.47 -28.35
C ALA A 70 -7.36 8.14 -27.78
N MET A 71 -7.23 8.99 -26.76
CA MET A 71 -8.35 9.68 -26.13
C MET A 71 -8.95 10.81 -26.97
N MET A 72 -8.15 11.52 -27.78
CA MET A 72 -8.67 12.57 -28.67
C MET A 72 -9.64 12.01 -29.73
N HIS A 73 -9.48 10.74 -30.13
CA HIS A 73 -10.31 10.10 -31.15
C HIS A 73 -11.58 9.43 -30.59
N SER A 74 -11.67 9.15 -29.28
CA SER A 74 -12.81 8.44 -28.69
C SER A 74 -12.98 8.76 -27.19
N PRO A 75 -13.62 9.88 -26.82
CA PRO A 75 -13.78 10.27 -25.40
C PRO A 75 -14.61 9.28 -24.57
N LYS A 76 -15.49 8.50 -25.22
CA LYS A 76 -16.31 7.47 -24.55
C LYS A 76 -15.50 6.27 -24.05
N SER A 77 -14.31 6.03 -24.61
CA SER A 77 -13.43 4.92 -24.19
C SER A 77 -12.81 5.15 -22.80
N LEU A 78 -12.83 6.39 -22.31
CA LEU A 78 -12.29 6.81 -21.00
C LEU A 78 -13.03 6.18 -19.81
N LEU A 79 -14.32 5.88 -19.94
CA LEU A 79 -15.09 5.21 -18.91
C LEU A 79 -14.74 3.72 -18.78
N TYR A 80 -14.22 3.11 -19.85
CA TYR A 80 -13.95 1.66 -19.91
C TYR A 80 -12.47 1.34 -19.66
N TYR A 81 -11.57 2.27 -19.94
CA TYR A 81 -10.13 2.08 -19.72
C TYR A 81 -9.76 2.30 -18.25
N THR A 82 -9.21 1.27 -17.64
CA THR A 82 -8.56 1.35 -16.32
C THR A 82 -7.08 1.64 -16.54
N GLY A 83 -6.49 2.57 -15.78
CA GLY A 83 -5.10 3.02 -15.91
C GLY A 83 -4.00 1.96 -15.79
N GLY A 84 -4.36 0.70 -15.58
CA GLY A 84 -3.43 -0.42 -15.47
C GLY A 84 -2.43 -0.25 -14.32
N THR A 85 -1.32 -0.98 -14.40
CA THR A 85 -0.23 -0.94 -13.42
C THR A 85 0.48 0.42 -13.39
N SER A 86 0.68 1.05 -14.54
CA SER A 86 1.33 2.37 -14.65
C SER A 86 0.51 3.48 -13.97
N GLY A 87 -0.82 3.41 -14.05
CA GLY A 87 -1.69 4.35 -13.35
C GLY A 87 -1.62 4.20 -11.83
N ILE A 88 -1.50 2.98 -11.32
CA ILE A 88 -1.39 2.72 -9.88
C ILE A 88 -0.08 3.31 -9.36
N LEU A 89 1.02 3.13 -10.09
CA LEU A 89 2.32 3.70 -9.74
C LEU A 89 2.27 5.23 -9.70
N LEU A 90 1.63 5.86 -10.70
CA LEU A 90 1.47 7.32 -10.75
C LEU A 90 0.62 7.84 -9.58
N ALA A 91 -0.47 7.16 -9.26
CA ALA A 91 -1.33 7.50 -8.13
C ALA A 91 -0.60 7.37 -6.79
N ALA A 92 0.17 6.30 -6.61
CA ALA A 92 0.99 6.09 -5.41
C ALA A 92 2.05 7.20 -5.25
N LEU A 93 2.75 7.54 -6.34
CA LEU A 93 3.77 8.59 -6.33
C LEU A 93 3.15 9.95 -5.98
N ALA A 94 2.02 10.30 -6.60
CA ALA A 94 1.31 11.54 -6.30
C ALA A 94 0.82 11.61 -4.85
N ALA A 95 0.28 10.51 -4.31
CA ALA A 95 -0.17 10.45 -2.93
C ALA A 95 1.00 10.70 -1.95
N VAL A 96 2.15 10.08 -2.19
CA VAL A 96 3.37 10.30 -1.38
C VAL A 96 3.83 11.75 -1.47
N LEU A 97 3.86 12.35 -2.66
CA LEU A 97 4.26 13.75 -2.85
C LEU A 97 3.33 14.73 -2.12
N ILE A 98 2.01 14.51 -2.17
CA ILE A 98 1.03 15.37 -1.50
C ILE A 98 1.21 15.32 0.02
N ILE A 99 1.39 14.11 0.57
CA ILE A 99 1.62 13.93 2.00
C ILE A 99 2.96 14.57 2.41
N ALA A 100 4.02 14.34 1.63
CA ALA A 100 5.33 14.94 1.89
C ALA A 100 5.27 16.48 1.85
N TYR A 101 4.62 17.06 0.84
CA TYR A 101 4.44 18.50 0.72
C TYR A 101 3.67 19.08 1.91
N LYS A 102 2.57 18.42 2.32
CA LYS A 102 1.80 18.84 3.50
C LYS A 102 2.59 18.72 4.80
N CYS A 103 3.36 17.65 4.99
CA CYS A 103 4.21 17.46 6.16
C CYS A 103 5.27 18.55 6.27
N VAL A 104 5.96 18.88 5.17
CA VAL A 104 6.96 19.95 5.13
C VAL A 104 6.33 21.31 5.39
N LYS A 105 5.21 21.62 4.73
CA LYS A 105 4.54 22.92 4.86
C LYS A 105 3.93 23.17 6.26
N GLN A 106 3.48 22.11 6.92
CA GLN A 106 2.73 22.21 8.19
C GLN A 106 3.55 21.78 9.42
N HIS A 107 4.86 21.51 9.26
CA HIS A 107 5.75 21.02 10.33
C HIS A 107 5.18 19.84 11.14
N LYS A 108 4.41 18.97 10.47
CA LYS A 108 3.78 17.81 11.11
C LYS A 108 4.77 16.65 11.21
N PRO A 109 4.65 15.78 12.23
CA PRO A 109 5.55 14.64 12.39
C PRO A 109 5.34 13.63 11.27
N TRP A 110 6.23 13.66 10.27
CA TRP A 110 6.20 12.77 9.10
C TRP A 110 6.13 11.28 9.48
N THR A 111 6.75 10.88 10.59
CA THR A 111 6.77 9.49 11.06
C THR A 111 5.38 8.94 11.32
N VAL A 112 4.47 9.74 11.88
CA VAL A 112 3.08 9.33 12.14
C VAL A 112 2.34 9.11 10.83
N TYR A 113 2.51 10.01 9.87
CA TYR A 113 1.89 9.92 8.55
C TYR A 113 2.38 8.68 7.80
N ALA A 114 3.70 8.48 7.75
CA ALA A 114 4.30 7.35 7.07
C ALA A 114 3.93 6.02 7.74
N ASN A 115 3.99 5.92 9.07
CA ASN A 115 3.55 4.73 9.81
C ASN A 115 2.08 4.40 9.56
N THR A 116 1.22 5.41 9.53
CA THR A 116 -0.22 5.23 9.35
C THR A 116 -0.56 4.84 7.92
N GLY A 117 0.04 5.51 6.93
CA GLY A 117 -0.11 5.17 5.52
C GLY A 117 0.43 3.77 5.19
N LEU A 118 1.52 3.35 5.84
CA LEU A 118 2.07 2.03 5.63
C LEU A 118 1.19 0.92 6.23
N THR A 119 0.61 1.13 7.43
CA THR A 119 -0.42 0.20 7.95
C THR A 119 -1.60 0.08 7.00
N TRP A 120 -2.04 1.21 6.46
CA TRP A 120 -3.15 1.25 5.54
C TRP A 120 -2.89 0.38 4.32
N LEU A 121 -1.74 0.57 3.67
CA LEU A 121 -1.34 -0.17 2.49
C LEU A 121 -1.20 -1.67 2.77
N ILE A 122 -0.51 -2.05 3.85
CA ILE A 122 -0.35 -3.46 4.20
C ILE A 122 -1.69 -4.12 4.50
N SER A 123 -2.56 -3.44 5.24
CA SER A 123 -3.89 -3.97 5.57
C SER A 123 -4.74 -4.12 4.30
N ALA A 124 -4.81 -3.09 3.47
CA ALA A 124 -5.55 -3.12 2.22
C ALA A 124 -5.04 -4.22 1.29
N TYR A 125 -3.72 -4.37 1.16
CA TYR A 125 -3.11 -5.43 0.35
C TYR A 125 -3.44 -6.83 0.88
N GLY A 126 -3.34 -7.06 2.20
CA GLY A 126 -3.69 -8.33 2.82
C GLY A 126 -5.17 -8.70 2.63
N ILE A 127 -6.08 -7.72 2.72
CA ILE A 127 -7.51 -7.94 2.50
C ILE A 127 -7.82 -8.21 1.03
N TRP A 128 -7.12 -7.52 0.13
CA TRP A 128 -7.23 -7.79 -1.31
C TRP A 128 -6.84 -9.23 -1.65
N ASP A 129 -5.72 -9.72 -1.12
CA ASP A 129 -5.30 -11.10 -1.35
C ASP A 129 -6.21 -12.10 -0.64
N LEU A 130 -6.72 -11.77 0.55
CA LEU A 130 -7.73 -12.58 1.23
C LEU A 130 -8.99 -12.72 0.37
N LEU A 131 -9.50 -11.63 -0.20
CA LEU A 131 -10.64 -11.66 -1.11
C LEU A 131 -10.35 -12.51 -2.36
N ARG A 132 -9.14 -12.46 -2.91
CA ARG A 132 -8.75 -13.30 -4.06
C ARG A 132 -8.83 -14.79 -3.74
N ILE A 133 -8.45 -15.21 -2.53
CA ILE A 133 -8.57 -16.61 -2.09
C ILE A 133 -10.04 -17.05 -2.10
N PHE A 134 -10.95 -16.20 -1.62
CA PHE A 134 -12.38 -16.52 -1.57
C PHE A 134 -13.08 -16.48 -2.94
N LEU A 135 -12.51 -15.80 -3.93
CA LEU A 135 -13.10 -15.64 -5.27
C LEU A 135 -12.47 -16.59 -6.33
N ASP A 136 -11.83 -17.68 -5.91
CA ASP A 136 -11.25 -18.75 -6.75
C ASP A 136 -10.16 -18.31 -7.76
N ASP A 137 -9.66 -17.07 -7.67
CA ASP A 137 -8.52 -16.56 -8.46
C ASP A 137 -7.20 -16.55 -7.62
N GLY A 138 -7.24 -16.95 -6.35
CA GLY A 138 -6.12 -16.88 -5.41
C GLY A 138 -5.44 -18.23 -5.18
N GLY A 139 -4.26 -18.44 -5.77
CA GLY A 139 -3.42 -19.59 -5.46
C GLY A 139 -2.78 -19.52 -4.07
N TYR A 140 -1.99 -20.54 -3.72
CA TYR A 140 -1.17 -20.60 -2.50
C TYR A 140 -0.37 -19.31 -2.17
N PRO A 141 0.20 -18.54 -3.12
CA PRO A 141 0.89 -17.29 -2.79
C PRO A 141 -0.01 -16.24 -2.13
N ALA A 142 -1.30 -16.16 -2.49
CA ALA A 142 -2.23 -15.20 -1.90
C ALA A 142 -2.49 -15.48 -0.40
N VAL A 143 -2.49 -16.76 -0.01
CA VAL A 143 -2.59 -17.16 1.40
C VAL A 143 -1.37 -16.68 2.18
N GLY A 144 -0.18 -16.89 1.61
CA GLY A 144 1.08 -16.44 2.21
C GLY A 144 1.12 -14.94 2.44
N THR A 145 0.75 -14.13 1.43
CA THR A 145 0.75 -12.67 1.55
C THR A 145 -0.26 -12.17 2.58
N ALA A 146 -1.46 -12.77 2.63
CA ALA A 146 -2.46 -12.44 3.63
C ALA A 146 -1.98 -12.73 5.06
N ILE A 147 -1.30 -13.87 5.28
CA ILE A 147 -0.70 -14.22 6.59
C ILE A 147 0.38 -13.22 6.98
N VAL A 148 1.29 -12.88 6.07
CA VAL A 148 2.36 -11.90 6.31
C VAL A 148 1.77 -10.54 6.67
N ALA A 149 0.78 -10.07 5.89
CA ALA A 149 0.11 -8.80 6.15
C ALA A 149 -0.56 -8.80 7.53
N ALA A 150 -1.28 -9.87 7.89
CA ALA A 150 -1.91 -10.01 9.20
C ALA A 150 -0.87 -10.00 10.33
N ALA A 151 0.23 -10.75 10.21
CA ALA A 151 1.29 -10.79 11.21
C ALA A 151 1.94 -9.41 11.43
N VAL A 152 2.23 -8.67 10.35
CA VAL A 152 2.80 -7.32 10.44
C VAL A 152 1.81 -6.34 11.06
N VAL A 153 0.53 -6.41 10.71
CA VAL A 153 -0.52 -5.56 11.30
C VAL A 153 -0.66 -5.84 12.80
N VAL A 154 -0.73 -7.11 13.21
CA VAL A 154 -0.77 -7.51 14.63
C VAL A 154 0.46 -7.01 15.39
N TYR A 155 1.66 -7.13 14.81
CA TYR A 155 2.88 -6.58 15.38
C TYR A 155 2.80 -5.07 15.60
N GLN A 156 2.23 -4.33 14.64
CA GLN A 156 2.03 -2.87 14.75
C GLN A 156 1.00 -2.48 15.81
N PHE A 157 -0.05 -3.29 16.01
CA PHE A 157 -1.02 -3.05 17.08
C PHE A 157 -0.41 -3.27 18.47
N ARG A 158 0.44 -4.30 18.61
CA ARG A 158 1.13 -4.59 19.87
C ARG A 158 2.09 -3.48 20.28
N HIS A 159 2.71 -2.81 19.32
CA HIS A 159 3.68 -1.72 19.55
C HIS A 159 3.11 -0.33 19.24
N ARG A 160 1.82 -0.11 19.51
CA ARG A 160 1.10 1.15 19.25
C ARG A 160 1.70 2.38 19.95
N GLU A 161 2.41 2.21 21.06
CA GLU A 161 3.02 3.33 21.80
C GLU A 161 4.21 3.95 21.06
N ARG A 162 4.80 3.22 20.09
CA ARG A 162 5.94 3.69 19.30
C ARG A 162 5.55 4.29 17.94
N ILE A 163 4.30 4.75 17.76
CA ILE A 163 3.82 5.34 16.49
C ILE A 163 4.64 6.55 16.03
N PHE A 164 5.22 7.31 16.97
CA PHE A 164 6.08 8.45 16.65
C PHE A 164 7.52 8.04 16.26
N SER A 165 7.94 6.80 16.57
CA SER A 165 9.30 6.33 16.33
C SER A 165 9.50 5.86 14.90
N SER A 166 10.57 6.36 14.27
CA SER A 166 11.07 5.87 12.97
C SER A 166 11.48 4.39 13.02
N TYR A 167 11.84 3.88 14.21
CA TYR A 167 12.22 2.47 14.39
C TYR A 167 11.07 1.52 14.02
N LEU A 168 9.84 1.88 14.42
CA LEU A 168 8.66 1.06 14.12
C LEU A 168 8.42 0.99 12.60
N LEU A 169 8.57 2.13 11.90
CA LEU A 169 8.44 2.21 10.44
C LEU A 169 9.43 1.26 9.77
N VAL A 170 10.71 1.39 10.12
CA VAL A 170 11.77 0.58 9.52
C VAL A 170 11.55 -0.91 9.80
N CYS A 171 11.16 -1.27 11.03
CA CYS A 171 10.84 -2.67 11.35
C CYS A 171 9.66 -3.20 10.54
N THR A 172 8.61 -2.39 10.34
CA THR A 172 7.44 -2.82 9.56
C THR A 172 7.76 -3.02 8.08
N VAL A 173 8.56 -2.12 7.49
CA VAL A 173 9.07 -2.28 6.12
C VAL A 173 9.92 -3.55 6.03
N MET A 174 10.86 -3.74 6.95
CA MET A 174 11.74 -4.92 6.99
C MET A 174 10.94 -6.23 7.06
N TRP A 175 10.03 -6.37 8.02
CA TRP A 175 9.22 -7.59 8.18
C TRP A 175 8.28 -7.82 7.01
N SER A 176 7.69 -6.76 6.44
CA SER A 176 6.85 -6.89 5.25
C SER A 176 7.66 -7.33 4.03
N ALA A 177 8.86 -6.78 3.82
CA ALA A 177 9.73 -7.14 2.71
C ALA A 177 10.23 -8.59 2.82
N ILE A 178 10.66 -9.01 4.01
CA ILE A 178 11.09 -10.39 4.26
C ILE A 178 9.94 -11.38 4.05
N GLY A 179 8.76 -11.07 4.59
CA GLY A 179 7.59 -11.94 4.44
C GLY A 179 7.13 -12.05 3.00
N LEU A 180 7.02 -10.93 2.28
CA LEU A 180 6.64 -10.95 0.85
C LEU A 180 7.69 -11.63 -0.02
N PHE A 181 8.97 -11.47 0.30
CA PHE A 181 10.05 -12.20 -0.38
C PHE A 181 9.91 -13.70 -0.19
N ALA A 182 9.69 -14.16 1.05
CA ALA A 182 9.50 -15.58 1.36
C ALA A 182 8.29 -16.18 0.62
N VAL A 183 7.18 -15.44 0.54
CA VAL A 183 5.99 -15.88 -0.20
C VAL A 183 6.27 -15.93 -1.71
N SER A 184 7.00 -14.95 -2.24
CA SER A 184 7.34 -14.89 -3.65
C SER A 184 8.29 -16.03 -4.09
N LEU A 185 9.03 -16.66 -3.19
CA LEU A 185 9.86 -17.84 -3.52
C LEU A 185 9.03 -19.10 -3.79
N VAL A 186 7.81 -19.17 -3.25
CA VAL A 186 6.89 -20.31 -3.44
C VAL A 186 6.12 -20.18 -4.76
N ASP A 187 6.12 -18.99 -5.36
CA ASP A 187 5.44 -18.73 -6.62
C ASP A 187 6.30 -19.19 -7.81
N GLU A 188 5.94 -20.32 -8.41
CA GLU A 188 6.65 -20.91 -9.56
C GLU A 188 6.47 -20.09 -10.85
N SER A 189 5.58 -19.09 -10.86
CA SER A 189 5.22 -18.31 -12.06
C SER A 189 6.18 -17.16 -12.39
N VAL A 190 7.27 -17.00 -11.62
CA VAL A 190 8.14 -15.83 -11.74
C VAL A 190 9.20 -16.05 -12.83
N GLU A 191 9.13 -15.26 -13.90
CA GLU A 191 10.16 -15.22 -14.92
C GLU A 191 11.52 -14.85 -14.29
N ALA A 192 12.44 -15.83 -14.26
CA ALA A 192 13.76 -15.67 -13.68
C ALA A 192 14.61 -14.70 -14.52
N LEU A 193 14.95 -13.55 -13.94
CA LEU A 193 15.80 -12.54 -14.59
C LEU A 193 17.27 -12.74 -14.25
N TRP A 194 17.59 -13.06 -12.98
CA TRP A 194 18.98 -13.18 -12.53
C TRP A 194 19.09 -14.19 -11.40
N LEU A 195 20.00 -15.17 -11.51
CA LEU A 195 20.22 -16.25 -10.51
C LEU A 195 18.96 -17.08 -10.17
N GLY A 196 17.97 -17.17 -11.07
CA GLY A 196 16.69 -17.82 -10.77
C GLY A 196 15.71 -16.94 -10.00
N LEU A 197 16.07 -15.70 -9.68
CA LEU A 197 15.22 -14.74 -8.98
C LEU A 197 14.51 -13.81 -9.96
N GLY A 198 13.25 -13.50 -9.65
CA GLY A 198 12.48 -12.50 -10.35
C GLY A 198 12.86 -11.07 -9.99
N GLY A 199 12.49 -10.12 -10.87
CA GLY A 199 12.74 -8.70 -10.64
C GLY A 199 12.09 -8.17 -9.36
N MET A 200 10.86 -8.61 -9.03
CA MET A 200 10.20 -8.20 -7.78
C MET A 200 10.92 -8.75 -6.53
N GLN A 201 11.45 -9.96 -6.59
CA GLN A 201 12.18 -10.59 -5.49
C GLN A 201 13.48 -9.81 -5.18
N LEU A 202 14.20 -9.37 -6.22
CA LEU A 202 15.41 -8.54 -6.05
C LEU A 202 15.09 -7.20 -5.40
N ILE A 203 13.99 -6.55 -5.80
CA ILE A 203 13.56 -5.28 -5.20
C ILE A 203 13.17 -5.48 -3.73
N LEU A 204 12.44 -6.55 -3.40
CA LEU A 204 12.07 -6.88 -2.02
C LEU A 204 13.31 -7.16 -1.16
N LEU A 205 14.27 -7.92 -1.68
CA LEU A 205 15.53 -8.21 -0.99
C LEU A 205 16.32 -6.93 -0.72
N PHE A 206 16.44 -6.06 -1.73
CA PHE A 206 17.12 -4.77 -1.59
C PHE A 206 16.45 -3.89 -0.51
N MET A 207 15.12 -3.81 -0.52
CA MET A 207 14.36 -3.09 0.51
C MET A 207 14.57 -3.68 1.91
N ALA A 208 14.61 -5.01 2.04
CA ALA A 208 14.85 -5.67 3.32
C ALA A 208 16.25 -5.35 3.87
N ILE A 209 17.29 -5.39 3.02
CA ILE A 209 18.67 -5.06 3.40
C ILE A 209 18.78 -3.59 3.82
N MET A 210 18.22 -2.67 3.03
CA MET A 210 18.23 -1.24 3.35
C MET A 210 17.51 -0.94 4.67
N ALA A 211 16.35 -1.58 4.90
CA ALA A 211 15.63 -1.46 6.15
C ALA A 211 16.44 -2.02 7.33
N LEU A 212 17.14 -3.14 7.17
CA LEU A 212 18.00 -3.71 8.20
C LEU A 212 19.16 -2.78 8.56
N ILE A 213 19.84 -2.20 7.56
CA ILE A 213 20.93 -1.23 7.79
C ILE A 213 20.40 -0.01 8.57
N MET A 214 19.27 0.55 8.13
CA MET A 214 18.62 1.67 8.80
C MET A 214 18.24 1.33 10.25
N LYS A 215 17.75 0.12 10.50
CA LYS A 215 17.39 -0.36 11.83
C LYS A 215 18.62 -0.36 12.75
N VAL A 216 19.74 -0.92 12.30
CA VAL A 216 21.00 -0.98 13.07
C VAL A 216 21.52 0.43 13.40
N ILE A 217 21.45 1.37 12.44
CA ILE A 217 21.87 2.76 12.66
C ILE A 217 20.99 3.45 13.71
N LEU A 218 19.67 3.24 13.67
CA LEU A 218 18.73 3.83 14.62
C LEU A 218 18.91 3.25 16.03
N GLU A 219 19.11 1.94 16.16
CA GLU A 219 19.33 1.27 17.43
C GLU A 219 20.63 1.76 18.10
N LYS A 220 21.70 1.94 17.32
CA LYS A 220 22.95 2.53 17.82
C LYS A 220 22.74 3.95 18.36
N LYS A 221 21.92 4.77 17.69
CA LYS A 221 21.62 6.14 18.15
C LYS A 221 20.83 6.16 19.46
N GLU A 222 19.86 5.26 19.63
CA GLU A 222 19.10 5.16 20.88
C GLU A 222 20.02 4.73 22.04
N SER A 223 20.95 3.79 21.82
CA SER A 223 21.88 3.33 22.86
C SER A 223 22.91 4.37 23.32
N GLN A 224 23.19 5.41 22.52
CA GLN A 224 24.16 6.46 22.86
C GLN A 224 23.57 7.65 23.64
N CYS A 225 22.23 7.75 23.74
CA CYS A 225 21.54 8.82 24.47
C CYS A 225 21.02 8.40 25.86
N THR A 226 21.30 7.17 26.28
CA THR A 226 21.00 6.62 27.62
C THR A 226 22.29 6.45 28.39
#